data_AF-A0A7W1JBX6-F1
#
_entry.id   AF-A0A7W1JBX6-F1
#
_cell.length_a   1.000
_cell.length_b   1.000
_cell.length_c   1.000
_cell.angle_alpha   90.00
_cell.angle_beta   90.00
_cell.angle_gamma   90.00
#
_symmetry.space_group_name_H-M   'P 1'
#
loop_
_entity.id
_entity.type
_entity.pdbx_description
1 polymer ?
#
loop_
_entity_poly.entity_id
_entity_poly.type
_entity_poly.pdbx_seq_one_letter_code
_entity_poly.pdbx_strand_id
1 'polypeptide(L)'
;MMRLPKFSYLVPQTIPDAAKMMGDAGPAGQFVAGGTDLYPNMKRRQQTPQTVISVGRLKELHQIAGDGQAGLRIGAGVTLTDICEHPVINRDYPAVARAAKLISTPILRNMGTIGGNLLLDTRCNYYDQNYEWRKGINFCLKKDGDVCWVAPGSSKCWAVQSSDLVPLMVAMGARVRLVSTVGDRMVTAEGLYNDDGIDYLHKRPDELLTEIHLPPVNNWRAIYKKLRRRGAFDFPVLGVGAALNFAADGT
;
A
#
# COMPACT_ATOMS: atom_id res chain seq x y z
N MET A 1 -19.54 1.69 19.95
CA MET A 1 -18.16 2.00 19.51
C MET A 1 -17.49 0.70 19.07
N MET A 2 -16.99 0.59 17.84
CA MET A 2 -16.26 -0.61 17.40
C MET A 2 -14.88 -0.66 18.07
N ARG A 3 -14.66 -1.69 18.90
CA ARG A 3 -13.39 -1.92 19.59
C ARG A 3 -12.45 -2.75 18.71
N LEU A 4 -11.15 -2.52 18.85
CA LEU A 4 -10.15 -3.43 18.29
C LEU A 4 -10.26 -4.82 18.97
N PRO A 5 -9.95 -5.91 18.25
CA PRO A 5 -9.76 -7.22 18.89
C PRO A 5 -8.56 -7.17 19.85
N LYS A 6 -8.42 -8.18 20.72
CA LYS A 6 -7.20 -8.33 21.53
C LYS A 6 -6.05 -8.78 20.62
N PHE A 7 -4.87 -8.17 20.80
CA PHE A 7 -3.64 -8.54 20.10
C PHE A 7 -2.43 -8.16 20.96
N SER A 8 -1.31 -8.83 20.73
CA SER A 8 0.01 -8.44 21.24
C SER A 8 0.61 -7.37 20.34
N TYR A 9 1.26 -6.35 20.91
CA TYR A 9 1.88 -5.26 20.16
C TYR A 9 3.40 -5.27 20.35
N LEU A 10 4.14 -5.44 19.26
CA LEU A 10 5.59 -5.51 19.26
C LEU A 10 6.19 -4.29 18.55
N VAL A 11 7.37 -3.87 19.01
CA VAL A 11 8.07 -2.68 18.48
C VAL A 11 9.54 -3.04 18.26
N PRO A 12 9.92 -3.51 17.05
CA PRO A 12 11.30 -3.82 16.69
C PRO A 12 12.19 -2.56 16.73
N GLN A 13 13.49 -2.76 16.95
CA GLN A 13 14.49 -1.69 16.89
C GLN A 13 15.18 -1.62 15.52
N THR A 14 15.24 -2.74 14.80
CA THR A 14 15.88 -2.85 13.49
C THR A 14 14.99 -3.61 12.49
N ILE A 15 15.29 -3.49 11.20
CA ILE A 15 14.61 -4.28 10.14
C ILE A 15 14.76 -5.80 10.37
N PRO A 16 15.97 -6.34 10.70
CA PRO A 16 16.11 -7.75 11.05
C PRO A 16 15.24 -8.19 12.23
N ASP A 17 15.10 -7.37 13.28
CA ASP A 17 14.21 -7.67 14.41
C ASP A 17 12.75 -7.74 13.94
N ALA A 18 12.33 -6.82 13.08
CA ALA A 18 10.97 -6.79 12.53
C ALA A 18 10.67 -8.07 11.73
N ALA A 19 11.61 -8.49 10.88
CA ALA A 19 11.49 -9.72 10.10
C ALA A 19 11.44 -10.96 11.01
N LYS A 20 12.29 -11.02 12.04
CA LYS A 20 12.27 -12.10 13.02
C LYS A 20 10.96 -12.17 13.79
N MET A 21 10.49 -11.04 14.33
CA MET A 21 9.21 -10.97 15.04
C MET A 21 8.02 -11.40 14.15
N MET A 22 8.08 -11.09 12.85
CA MET A 22 7.06 -11.55 11.90
C MET A 22 7.14 -13.05 11.66
N GLY A 23 8.35 -13.59 11.49
CA GLY A 23 8.57 -15.04 11.40
C GLY A 23 8.04 -15.78 12.63
N ASP A 24 8.33 -15.28 13.83
CA ASP A 24 7.86 -15.85 15.09
C ASP A 24 6.33 -15.76 15.25
N ALA A 25 5.71 -14.68 14.74
CA ALA A 25 4.26 -14.50 14.78
C ALA A 25 3.51 -15.38 13.76
N GLY A 26 4.18 -15.81 12.68
CA GLY A 26 3.61 -16.66 11.64
C GLY A 26 2.37 -16.06 10.96
N PRO A 27 1.40 -16.89 10.52
CA PRO A 27 0.18 -16.43 9.83
C PRO A 27 -0.71 -15.49 10.64
N ALA A 28 -0.49 -15.37 11.95
CA ALA A 28 -1.24 -14.49 12.84
C ALA A 28 -0.57 -13.11 13.04
N GLY A 29 0.61 -12.90 12.43
CA GLY A 29 1.35 -11.64 12.47
C GLY A 29 0.90 -10.65 11.41
N GLN A 30 0.94 -9.36 11.75
CA GLN A 30 0.70 -8.28 10.79
C GLN A 30 1.59 -7.07 11.09
N PHE A 31 2.28 -6.56 10.08
CA PHE A 31 3.00 -5.29 10.20
C PHE A 31 2.02 -4.13 10.24
N VAL A 32 2.36 -3.09 11.02
CA VAL A 32 1.65 -1.82 11.02
C VAL A 32 2.63 -0.64 10.93
N ALA A 33 2.34 0.28 10.02
CA ALA A 33 3.00 1.59 9.98
C ALA A 33 2.04 2.65 10.57
N GLY A 34 1.44 3.49 9.73
CA GLY A 34 0.44 4.48 10.14
C GLY A 34 -0.89 3.93 10.66
N GLY A 35 -1.20 2.66 10.35
CA GLY A 35 -2.42 1.98 10.79
C GLY A 35 -3.73 2.54 10.22
N THR A 36 -3.66 3.44 9.24
CA THR A 36 -4.81 4.11 8.62
C THR A 36 -5.70 3.18 7.80
N ASP A 37 -5.19 2.02 7.41
CA ASP A 37 -5.95 0.94 6.77
C ASP A 37 -6.22 -0.24 7.73
N LEU A 38 -5.16 -0.76 8.35
CA LEU A 38 -5.24 -1.93 9.22
C LEU A 38 -6.20 -1.75 10.41
N TYR A 39 -6.11 -0.64 11.16
CA TYR A 39 -6.94 -0.50 12.36
C TYR A 39 -8.44 -0.37 12.07
N PRO A 40 -8.90 0.39 11.05
CA PRO A 40 -10.28 0.30 10.56
C PRO A 40 -10.69 -1.14 10.20
N ASN A 41 -9.84 -1.87 9.48
CA ASN A 41 -10.15 -3.25 9.07
C ASN A 41 -10.26 -4.18 10.28
N MET A 42 -9.38 -4.02 11.28
CA MET A 42 -9.45 -4.75 12.56
C MET A 42 -10.71 -4.42 13.36
N LYS A 43 -11.10 -3.15 13.43
CA LYS A 43 -12.35 -2.72 14.08
C LYS A 43 -13.58 -3.38 13.42
N ARG A 44 -13.54 -3.59 12.10
CA ARG A 44 -14.58 -4.29 11.34
C ARG A 44 -14.45 -5.81 11.36
N ARG A 45 -13.40 -6.39 11.96
CA ARG A 45 -13.06 -7.83 11.96
C ARG A 45 -12.80 -8.40 10.57
N GLN A 46 -12.30 -7.58 9.67
CA GLN A 46 -11.84 -7.97 8.33
C GLN A 46 -10.48 -8.63 8.41
N GLN A 47 -9.61 -8.07 9.26
CA GLN A 47 -8.30 -8.59 9.60
C GLN A 47 -8.25 -8.75 11.12
N THR A 48 -7.83 -9.91 11.63
CA THR A 48 -7.79 -10.19 13.07
C THR A 48 -6.45 -10.82 13.47
N PRO A 49 -5.32 -10.14 13.21
CA PRO A 49 -4.01 -10.63 13.64
C PRO A 49 -3.97 -10.73 15.17
N GLN A 50 -3.28 -11.76 15.66
CA GLN A 50 -3.03 -11.93 17.10
C GLN A 50 -1.79 -11.14 17.54
N THR A 51 -0.87 -10.86 16.61
CA THR A 51 0.33 -10.06 16.87
C THR A 51 0.44 -8.95 15.84
N VAL A 52 0.56 -7.71 16.31
CA VAL A 52 0.76 -6.52 15.48
C VAL A 52 2.15 -5.98 15.74
N ILE A 53 2.94 -5.85 14.67
CA ILE A 53 4.36 -5.45 14.73
C ILE A 53 4.50 -4.06 14.14
N SER A 54 4.80 -3.08 14.97
CA SER A 54 4.89 -1.67 14.55
C SER A 54 6.25 -1.32 13.98
N VAL A 55 6.28 -1.04 12.69
CA VAL A 55 7.50 -0.64 11.98
C VAL A 55 7.70 0.88 11.95
N GLY A 56 6.77 1.65 12.51
CA GLY A 56 6.78 3.11 12.45
C GLY A 56 7.98 3.77 13.14
N ARG A 57 8.70 3.07 14.03
CA ARG A 57 9.89 3.60 14.73
C ARG A 57 11.22 3.26 14.06
N LEU A 58 11.23 2.44 13.02
CA LEU A 58 12.44 2.07 12.28
C LEU A 58 12.90 3.26 11.44
N LYS A 59 13.99 3.92 11.85
CA LYS A 59 14.48 5.17 11.24
C LYS A 59 14.85 4.98 9.77
N GLU A 60 15.35 3.79 9.44
CA GLU A 60 15.75 3.36 8.10
C GLU A 60 14.59 3.43 7.11
N LEU A 61 13.34 3.24 7.57
CA LEU A 61 12.16 3.32 6.72
C LEU A 61 11.72 4.75 6.40
N HIS A 62 12.34 5.78 6.98
CA HIS A 62 11.94 7.18 6.84
C HIS A 62 12.93 8.00 6.02
N GLN A 63 13.84 7.35 5.31
CA GLN A 63 14.87 8.02 4.53
C GLN A 63 14.44 8.24 3.07
N ILE A 64 14.80 9.39 2.50
CA ILE A 64 14.75 9.65 1.06
C ILE A 64 16.17 9.99 0.61
N ALA A 65 16.64 9.34 -0.46
CA ALA A 65 17.99 9.54 -0.99
C ALA A 65 18.03 9.42 -2.51
N GLY A 66 18.82 10.26 -3.16
CA GLY A 66 18.94 10.35 -4.63
C GLY A 66 18.16 11.54 -5.21
N ASP A 67 17.99 11.52 -6.53
CA ASP A 67 17.41 12.61 -7.31
C ASP A 67 16.89 12.13 -8.68
N GLY A 68 16.51 13.06 -9.55
CA GLY A 68 16.09 12.76 -10.92
C GLY A 68 17.19 12.20 -11.82
N GLN A 69 18.48 12.44 -11.53
CA GLN A 69 19.57 11.96 -12.38
C GLN A 69 19.95 10.51 -12.06
N ALA A 70 20.06 10.17 -10.77
CA ALA A 70 20.46 8.84 -10.33
C ALA A 70 19.28 7.89 -10.03
N GLY A 71 18.06 8.43 -9.97
CA GLY A 71 16.91 7.73 -9.42
C GLY A 71 16.73 8.05 -7.93
N LEU A 72 15.55 7.74 -7.40
CA LEU A 72 15.16 8.10 -6.04
C LEU A 72 14.80 6.86 -5.23
N ARG A 73 15.47 6.68 -4.09
CA ARG A 73 15.13 5.68 -3.08
C ARG A 73 14.32 6.34 -1.97
N ILE A 74 13.17 5.77 -1.69
CA ILE A 74 12.19 6.24 -0.70
C ILE A 74 11.94 5.11 0.29
N GLY A 75 12.17 5.35 1.57
CA GLY A 75 11.81 4.41 2.63
C GLY A 75 10.29 4.20 2.71
N ALA A 76 9.88 2.96 2.93
CA ALA A 76 8.46 2.56 2.97
C ALA A 76 7.66 3.20 4.11
N GLY A 77 8.34 3.70 5.14
CA GLY A 77 7.78 4.39 6.30
C GLY A 77 7.54 5.88 6.09
N VAL A 78 8.09 6.49 5.04
CA VAL A 78 7.88 7.91 4.74
C VAL A 78 6.39 8.23 4.64
N THR A 79 5.94 9.28 5.34
CA THR A 79 4.53 9.64 5.38
C THR A 79 4.06 10.20 4.05
N LEU A 80 2.78 10.05 3.73
CA LEU A 80 2.23 10.62 2.51
C LEU A 80 2.32 12.14 2.50
N THR A 81 2.28 12.79 3.67
CA THR A 81 2.53 14.24 3.79
C THR A 81 3.96 14.59 3.40
N ASP A 82 4.96 13.86 3.88
CA ASP A 82 6.34 14.08 3.47
C ASP A 82 6.52 13.86 1.96
N ILE A 83 5.88 12.84 1.38
CA ILE A 83 5.88 12.65 -0.09
C ILE A 83 5.27 13.85 -0.84
N CYS A 84 4.22 14.47 -0.29
CA CYS A 84 3.57 15.64 -0.89
C CYS A 84 4.48 16.87 -0.90
N GLU A 85 5.37 16.99 0.09
CA GLU A 85 6.10 18.23 0.41
C GLU A 85 7.61 18.12 0.12
N HIS A 86 8.13 16.91 -0.07
CA HIS A 86 9.57 16.70 -0.26
C HIS A 86 10.10 17.47 -1.50
N PRO A 87 11.14 18.31 -1.35
CA PRO A 87 11.63 19.17 -2.43
C PRO A 87 12.05 18.40 -3.68
N VAL A 88 12.80 17.31 -3.50
CA VAL A 88 13.28 16.47 -4.62
C VAL A 88 12.11 15.78 -5.34
N ILE A 89 11.08 15.33 -4.61
CA ILE A 89 9.92 14.67 -5.22
C ILE A 89 9.11 15.71 -6.01
N ASN A 90 8.90 16.91 -5.46
CA ASN A 90 8.18 17.96 -6.16
C ASN A 90 8.93 18.46 -7.40
N ARG A 91 10.26 18.49 -7.37
CA ARG A 91 11.11 18.91 -8.50
C ARG A 91 11.21 17.85 -9.58
N ASP A 92 11.61 16.62 -9.20
CA ASP A 92 12.02 15.59 -10.16
C ASP A 92 10.90 14.58 -10.45
N TYR A 93 10.00 14.34 -9.49
CA TYR A 93 8.91 13.35 -9.59
C TYR A 93 7.53 13.97 -9.28
N PRO A 94 7.14 15.11 -9.88
CA PRO A 94 5.97 15.89 -9.48
C PRO A 94 4.65 15.11 -9.56
N ALA A 95 4.57 14.11 -10.43
CA ALA A 95 3.40 13.22 -10.54
C ALA A 95 3.16 12.45 -9.23
N VAL A 96 4.22 12.00 -8.56
CA VAL A 96 4.15 11.25 -7.29
C VAL A 96 3.64 12.15 -6.18
N ALA A 97 4.20 13.36 -6.03
CA ALA A 97 3.72 14.35 -5.06
C ALA A 97 2.25 14.72 -5.31
N ARG A 98 1.84 14.92 -6.57
CA ARG A 98 0.45 15.25 -6.92
C ARG A 98 -0.50 14.10 -6.63
N ALA A 99 -0.13 12.86 -6.96
CA ALA A 99 -0.93 11.68 -6.65
C ALA A 99 -1.10 11.50 -5.13
N ALA A 100 -0.01 11.66 -4.36
CA ALA A 100 -0.05 11.59 -2.91
C ALA A 100 -1.02 12.62 -2.30
N LYS A 101 -1.06 13.86 -2.83
CA LYS A 101 -1.99 14.92 -2.39
C LYS A 101 -3.47 14.55 -2.58
N LEU A 102 -3.78 13.65 -3.51
CA LEU A 102 -5.15 13.20 -3.79
C LEU A 102 -5.64 12.07 -2.87
N ILE A 103 -4.73 11.46 -2.09
CA ILE A 103 -5.04 10.37 -1.17
C ILE A 103 -5.72 10.94 0.07
N SER A 104 -6.99 10.59 0.25
CA SER A 104 -7.73 10.80 1.50
C SER A 104 -7.68 12.25 2.03
N THR A 105 -7.63 12.42 3.36
CA THR A 105 -7.55 13.72 4.06
C THR A 105 -6.13 14.00 4.58
N PRO A 106 -5.77 15.27 4.86
CA PRO A 106 -4.46 15.61 5.44
C PRO A 106 -4.11 14.82 6.71
N ILE A 107 -5.07 14.64 7.63
CA ILE A 107 -4.85 13.91 8.89
C ILE A 107 -4.47 12.45 8.62
N LEU A 108 -5.11 11.82 7.63
CA LEU A 108 -4.77 10.46 7.23
C LEU A 108 -3.43 10.38 6.49
N ARG A 109 -3.02 11.43 5.78
CA ARG A 109 -1.69 11.50 5.13
C ARG A 109 -0.54 11.73 6.11
N ASN A 110 -0.79 12.44 7.21
CA ASN A 110 0.21 12.63 8.28
C ASN A 110 0.60 11.31 8.97
N MET A 111 -0.28 10.30 8.91
CA MET A 111 -0.02 8.97 9.51
C MET A 111 0.27 7.91 8.45
N GLY A 112 -0.48 7.90 7.34
CA GLY A 112 -0.32 6.94 6.28
C GLY A 112 1.05 7.05 5.62
N THR A 113 1.65 5.91 5.30
CA THR A 113 2.99 5.85 4.68
C THR A 113 2.89 5.42 3.22
N ILE A 114 3.91 5.72 2.41
CA ILE A 114 3.97 5.27 1.01
C ILE A 114 3.94 3.73 0.93
N GLY A 115 4.65 3.02 1.81
CA GLY A 115 4.63 1.56 1.84
C GLY A 115 3.26 0.99 2.23
N GLY A 116 2.60 1.59 3.22
CA GLY A 116 1.22 1.22 3.58
C GLY A 116 0.21 1.53 2.46
N ASN A 117 0.47 2.55 1.64
CA ASN A 117 -0.36 2.87 0.49
C ASN A 117 -0.13 1.94 -0.71
N LEU A 118 1.03 1.32 -0.86
CA LEU A 118 1.24 0.26 -1.86
C LEU A 118 0.67 -1.08 -1.39
N LEU A 119 0.66 -1.34 -0.09
CA LEU A 119 0.20 -2.59 0.51
C LEU A 119 -1.22 -2.51 1.11
N LEU A 120 -2.05 -1.53 0.72
CA LEU A 120 -3.41 -1.48 1.26
C LEU A 120 -4.21 -2.72 0.85
N ASP A 121 -5.14 -3.11 1.71
CA ASP A 121 -6.07 -4.17 1.37
C ASP A 121 -7.04 -3.76 0.24
N THR A 122 -7.52 -4.74 -0.50
CA THR A 122 -8.49 -4.53 -1.57
C THR A 122 -9.86 -4.12 -1.03
N ARG A 123 -10.63 -3.40 -1.85
CA ARG A 123 -11.92 -2.82 -1.47
C ARG A 123 -13.08 -3.49 -2.19
N CYS A 124 -14.19 -3.68 -1.47
CA CYS A 124 -15.44 -4.17 -2.02
C CYS A 124 -16.62 -3.76 -1.13
N ASN A 125 -17.75 -3.37 -1.73
CA ASN A 125 -18.93 -2.93 -0.99
C ASN A 125 -19.52 -4.01 -0.04
N TYR A 126 -19.26 -5.29 -0.31
CA TYR A 126 -19.63 -6.42 0.54
C TYR A 126 -18.57 -6.75 1.61
N TYR A 127 -17.32 -6.35 1.38
CA TYR A 127 -16.21 -6.59 2.32
C TYR A 127 -16.05 -5.45 3.31
N ASP A 128 -16.13 -4.19 2.86
CA ASP A 128 -15.89 -2.96 3.62
C ASP A 128 -17.00 -2.59 4.63
N GLN A 129 -17.60 -3.60 5.26
CA GLN A 129 -18.72 -3.51 6.18
C GLN A 129 -18.36 -4.05 7.57
N ASN A 130 -19.15 -3.69 8.57
CA ASN A 130 -18.95 -4.20 9.94
C ASN A 130 -19.25 -5.72 10.01
N TYR A 131 -18.79 -6.36 11.09
CA TYR A 131 -18.92 -7.81 11.27
C TYR A 131 -20.37 -8.30 11.21
N GLU A 132 -21.30 -7.64 11.93
CA GLU A 132 -22.71 -8.07 11.97
C GLU A 132 -23.39 -7.99 10.60
N TRP A 133 -23.08 -6.95 9.83
CA TRP A 133 -23.57 -6.83 8.45
C TRP A 133 -23.05 -7.96 7.58
N ARG A 134 -21.74 -8.26 7.64
CA ARG A 134 -21.14 -9.34 6.85
C ARG A 134 -21.70 -10.69 7.25
N LYS A 135 -21.88 -10.94 8.55
CA LYS A 135 -22.52 -12.15 9.06
C LYS A 135 -23.94 -12.31 8.53
N GLY A 136 -24.71 -11.22 8.44
CA GLY A 136 -26.08 -11.22 7.92
C GLY A 136 -26.23 -11.69 6.46
N ILE A 137 -25.17 -11.61 5.65
CA ILE A 137 -25.13 -12.12 4.28
C ILE A 137 -24.32 -13.41 4.15
N ASN A 138 -24.08 -14.13 5.25
CA ASN A 138 -23.21 -15.30 5.29
C ASN A 138 -21.78 -15.03 4.77
N PHE A 139 -21.25 -13.85 5.11
CA PHE A 139 -19.92 -13.38 4.75
C PHE A 139 -19.67 -13.39 3.23
N CYS A 140 -18.41 -13.40 2.78
CA CYS A 140 -18.08 -13.41 1.36
C CYS A 140 -16.82 -14.22 1.11
N LEU A 141 -16.56 -14.59 -0.14
CA LEU A 141 -15.39 -15.36 -0.56
C LEU A 141 -14.06 -14.81 0.01
N LYS A 142 -13.93 -13.48 0.13
CA LYS A 142 -12.70 -12.87 0.67
C LYS A 142 -12.42 -13.23 2.13
N LYS A 143 -13.47 -13.45 2.92
CA LYS A 143 -13.36 -13.59 4.36
C LYS A 143 -14.59 -14.27 4.95
N ASP A 144 -14.37 -15.43 5.55
CA ASP A 144 -15.31 -16.21 6.37
C ASP A 144 -16.54 -16.81 5.64
N GLY A 145 -16.63 -16.68 4.31
CA GLY A 145 -17.68 -17.33 3.51
C GLY A 145 -17.16 -17.75 2.14
N ASP A 146 -18.04 -18.32 1.32
CA ASP A 146 -17.64 -19.04 0.10
C ASP A 146 -18.12 -18.38 -1.21
N VAL A 147 -18.95 -17.33 -1.13
CA VAL A 147 -19.57 -16.68 -2.30
C VAL A 147 -18.96 -15.30 -2.56
N CYS A 148 -18.54 -15.04 -3.79
CA CYS A 148 -18.21 -13.68 -4.21
C CYS A 148 -19.51 -12.93 -4.56
N TRP A 149 -19.99 -12.06 -3.67
CA TRP A 149 -21.25 -11.33 -3.90
C TRP A 149 -21.24 -10.35 -5.08
N VAL A 150 -20.06 -9.99 -5.59
CA VAL A 150 -19.93 -9.22 -6.84
C VAL A 150 -20.18 -10.11 -8.06
N ALA A 151 -19.72 -11.36 -8.02
CA ALA A 151 -19.83 -12.33 -9.11
C ALA A 151 -20.01 -13.74 -8.52
N PRO A 152 -21.24 -14.18 -8.22
CA PRO A 152 -21.50 -15.38 -7.41
C PRO A 152 -20.90 -16.69 -7.94
N GLY A 153 -20.72 -16.83 -9.26
CA GLY A 153 -20.10 -18.00 -9.87
C GLY A 153 -18.57 -17.94 -10.00
N SER A 154 -17.93 -16.88 -9.50
CA SER A 154 -16.49 -16.70 -9.60
C SER A 154 -15.74 -17.56 -8.59
N SER A 155 -14.67 -18.23 -9.02
CA SER A 155 -13.71 -18.91 -8.15
C SER A 155 -12.72 -17.95 -7.49
N LYS A 156 -12.65 -16.69 -7.95
CA LYS A 156 -11.78 -15.64 -7.41
C LYS A 156 -12.54 -14.47 -6.80
N CYS A 157 -11.88 -13.75 -5.90
CA CYS A 157 -12.41 -12.51 -5.35
C CYS A 157 -12.19 -11.34 -6.33
N TRP A 158 -13.23 -10.51 -6.50
CA TRP A 158 -13.19 -9.31 -7.36
C TRP A 158 -13.07 -7.99 -6.57
N ALA A 159 -12.55 -8.04 -5.34
CA ALA A 159 -12.22 -6.84 -4.60
C ALA A 159 -11.07 -6.08 -5.31
N VAL A 160 -11.16 -4.76 -5.36
CA VAL A 160 -10.29 -3.93 -6.22
C VAL A 160 -9.16 -3.28 -5.43
N GLN A 161 -7.96 -3.23 -6.01
CA GLN A 161 -6.88 -2.38 -5.52
C GLN A 161 -7.21 -0.91 -5.81
N SER A 162 -7.36 -0.11 -4.76
CA SER A 162 -7.85 1.28 -4.83
C SER A 162 -6.77 2.32 -4.50
N SER A 163 -5.48 1.94 -4.55
CA SER A 163 -4.37 2.86 -4.33
C SER A 163 -4.25 3.91 -5.43
N ASP A 164 -4.03 5.17 -5.04
CA ASP A 164 -3.71 6.23 -6.01
C ASP A 164 -2.27 6.11 -6.53
N LEU A 165 -1.31 5.60 -5.75
CA LEU A 165 0.10 5.53 -6.16
C LEU A 165 0.44 4.30 -7.00
N VAL A 166 -0.25 3.17 -6.81
CA VAL A 166 0.05 1.93 -7.53
C VAL A 166 0.09 2.08 -9.05
N PRO A 167 -0.95 2.60 -9.74
CA PRO A 167 -0.90 2.72 -11.20
C PRO A 167 0.24 3.62 -11.67
N LEU A 168 0.61 4.62 -10.88
CA LEU A 168 1.74 5.50 -11.19
C LEU A 168 3.08 4.79 -10.99
N MET A 169 3.26 4.02 -9.91
CA MET A 169 4.47 3.22 -9.67
C MET A 169 4.69 2.17 -10.76
N VAL A 170 3.60 1.52 -11.20
CA VAL A 170 3.62 0.58 -12.32
C VAL A 170 4.02 1.29 -13.60
N ALA A 171 3.33 2.38 -13.98
CA ALA A 171 3.61 3.11 -15.20
C ALA A 171 5.04 3.66 -15.24
N MET A 172 5.58 4.10 -14.10
CA MET A 172 6.94 4.60 -13.98
C MET A 172 8.01 3.49 -13.94
N GLY A 173 7.64 2.20 -13.90
CA GLY A 173 8.62 1.12 -13.77
C GLY A 173 9.37 1.13 -12.44
N ALA A 174 8.72 1.59 -11.37
CA ALA A 174 9.30 1.59 -10.03
C ALA A 174 9.60 0.15 -9.57
N ARG A 175 10.54 0.02 -8.64
CA ARG A 175 10.87 -1.24 -7.97
C ARG A 175 10.70 -1.12 -6.47
N VAL A 176 10.49 -2.23 -5.79
CA VAL A 176 10.33 -2.27 -4.34
C VAL A 176 11.20 -3.34 -3.71
N ARG A 177 11.80 -3.03 -2.57
CA ARG A 177 12.65 -3.95 -1.80
C ARG A 177 11.83 -4.62 -0.70
N LEU A 178 11.86 -5.94 -0.70
CA LEU A 178 11.23 -6.80 0.28
C LEU A 178 12.31 -7.49 1.10
N VAL A 179 12.21 -7.46 2.44
CA VAL A 179 13.19 -8.02 3.37
C VAL A 179 12.51 -9.03 4.30
N SER A 180 13.13 -10.18 4.52
CA SER A 180 12.65 -11.23 5.42
C SER A 180 13.83 -11.89 6.15
N THR A 181 13.56 -12.89 6.99
CA THR A 181 14.61 -13.67 7.65
C THR A 181 15.43 -14.53 6.68
N VAL A 182 14.89 -14.87 5.52
CA VAL A 182 15.58 -15.68 4.50
C VAL A 182 16.39 -14.84 3.50
N GLY A 183 16.35 -13.51 3.62
CA GLY A 183 17.07 -12.59 2.73
C GLY A 183 16.18 -11.46 2.23
N ASP A 184 16.74 -10.70 1.28
CA ASP A 184 16.05 -9.61 0.61
C ASP A 184 15.91 -9.86 -0.90
N ARG A 185 14.95 -9.17 -1.51
CA ARG A 185 14.76 -9.18 -2.97
C ARG A 185 14.17 -7.87 -3.46
N MET A 186 14.43 -7.59 -4.72
CA MET A 186 13.84 -6.46 -5.43
C MET A 186 12.79 -7.01 -6.41
N VAL A 187 11.60 -6.42 -6.42
CA VAL A 187 10.54 -6.74 -7.39
C VAL A 187 10.09 -5.48 -8.11
N THR A 188 9.59 -5.61 -9.34
CA THR A 188 8.94 -4.48 -10.03
C THR A 188 7.63 -4.15 -9.32
N ALA A 189 7.20 -2.89 -9.41
CA ALA A 189 5.92 -2.47 -8.87
C ALA A 189 4.77 -3.27 -9.50
N GLU A 190 4.84 -3.59 -10.79
CA GLU A 190 3.88 -4.47 -11.46
C GLU A 190 3.91 -5.89 -10.88
N GLY A 191 5.10 -6.48 -10.77
CA GLY A 191 5.29 -7.84 -10.27
C GLY A 191 4.94 -8.03 -8.80
N LEU A 192 4.68 -6.95 -8.06
CA LEU A 192 4.18 -7.02 -6.69
C LEU A 192 2.73 -7.49 -6.60
N TYR A 193 1.92 -7.33 -7.65
CA TYR A 193 0.47 -7.56 -7.60
C TYR A 193 0.02 -8.80 -8.38
N ASN A 194 -1.12 -9.35 -7.98
CA ASN A 194 -1.84 -10.41 -8.67
C ASN A 194 -3.30 -9.99 -8.88
N ASP A 195 -3.96 -10.52 -9.93
CA ASP A 195 -5.36 -10.25 -10.25
C ASP A 195 -6.33 -11.16 -9.47
N ASP A 196 -6.22 -11.12 -8.15
CA ASP A 196 -7.09 -11.80 -7.20
C ASP A 196 -7.34 -10.91 -5.97
N GLY A 197 -8.60 -10.67 -5.61
CA GLY A 197 -8.95 -9.80 -4.49
C GLY A 197 -8.59 -10.35 -3.09
N ILE A 198 -8.30 -11.64 -2.93
CA ILE A 198 -7.79 -12.26 -1.69
C ILE A 198 -6.28 -12.25 -1.68
N ASP A 199 -5.68 -12.84 -2.71
CA ASP A 199 -4.23 -13.00 -2.85
C ASP A 199 -3.67 -11.97 -3.83
N TYR A 200 -3.85 -10.69 -3.50
CA TYR A 200 -3.59 -9.55 -4.39
C TYR A 200 -2.11 -9.15 -4.46
N LEU A 201 -1.22 -9.82 -3.73
CA LEU A 201 0.22 -9.50 -3.66
C LEU A 201 1.09 -10.75 -3.85
N HIS A 202 2.14 -10.65 -4.67
CA HIS A 202 3.25 -11.63 -4.73
C HIS A 202 4.28 -11.45 -3.61
N LYS A 203 3.91 -10.74 -2.54
CA LYS A 203 4.71 -10.55 -1.34
C LYS A 203 4.41 -11.68 -0.36
N ARG A 204 5.43 -12.38 0.13
CA ARG A 204 5.24 -13.39 1.16
C ARG A 204 4.77 -12.74 2.47
N PRO A 205 4.01 -13.46 3.33
CA PRO A 205 3.54 -12.91 4.60
C PRO A 205 4.65 -12.39 5.51
N ASP A 206 5.81 -13.04 5.49
CA ASP A 206 6.99 -12.73 6.33
C ASP A 206 7.84 -11.56 5.83
N GLU A 207 7.63 -11.10 4.60
CA GLU A 207 8.41 -10.01 4.02
C GLU A 207 7.97 -8.63 4.57
N LEU A 208 8.93 -7.73 4.75
CA LEU A 208 8.70 -6.31 5.02
C LEU A 208 9.07 -5.52 3.77
N LEU A 209 8.15 -4.69 3.29
CA LEU A 209 8.47 -3.67 2.29
C LEU A 209 9.31 -2.58 2.96
N THR A 210 10.57 -2.42 2.55
CA THR A 210 11.50 -1.47 3.18
C THR A 210 11.74 -0.23 2.33
N GLU A 211 11.80 -0.37 1.01
CA GLU A 211 12.17 0.71 0.10
C GLU A 211 11.34 0.67 -1.20
N ILE A 212 11.11 1.85 -1.77
CA ILE A 212 10.57 2.09 -3.11
C ILE A 212 11.66 2.81 -3.92
N HIS A 213 11.94 2.32 -5.11
CA HIS A 213 12.97 2.83 -6.01
C HIS A 213 12.30 3.35 -7.28
N LEU A 214 12.35 4.68 -7.46
CA LEU A 214 11.95 5.33 -8.71
C LEU A 214 13.14 5.40 -9.66
N PRO A 215 12.94 5.13 -10.97
CA PRO A 215 14.04 5.18 -11.92
C PRO A 215 14.50 6.62 -12.18
N PRO A 216 15.73 6.82 -12.69
CA PRO A 216 16.17 8.10 -13.23
C PRO A 216 15.16 8.71 -14.20
N VAL A 217 14.97 10.02 -14.12
CA VAL A 217 14.12 10.85 -14.98
C VAL A 217 14.87 11.10 -16.30
N ASN A 218 15.01 10.03 -17.09
CA ASN A 218 15.68 10.04 -18.41
C ASN A 218 14.72 10.54 -19.50
N ASN A 219 14.36 11.82 -19.46
CA ASN A 219 13.45 12.52 -20.37
C ASN A 219 11.98 12.06 -20.37
N TRP A 220 11.60 11.16 -19.45
CA TRP A 220 10.20 10.77 -19.29
C TRP A 220 9.44 11.73 -18.37
N ARG A 221 8.13 11.85 -18.60
CA ARG A 221 7.20 12.59 -17.75
C ARG A 221 6.07 11.66 -17.34
N ALA A 222 5.54 11.86 -16.14
CA ALA A 222 4.39 11.10 -15.67
C ALA A 222 3.23 12.00 -15.22
N ILE A 223 2.04 11.41 -15.19
CA ILE A 223 0.83 12.03 -14.68
C ILE A 223 -0.03 10.99 -13.97
N TYR A 224 -0.78 11.47 -12.98
CA TYR A 224 -1.86 10.71 -12.36
C TYR A 224 -3.16 11.49 -12.44
N LYS A 225 -4.25 10.82 -12.82
CA LYS A 225 -5.60 11.37 -12.86
C LYS A 225 -6.52 10.48 -12.02
N LYS A 226 -7.29 11.13 -11.14
CA LYS A 226 -8.27 10.51 -10.25
C LYS A 226 -9.67 10.97 -10.60
N LEU A 227 -10.53 10.04 -10.95
CA LEU A 227 -11.98 10.26 -11.00
C LEU A 227 -12.58 9.85 -9.66
N ARG A 228 -13.37 10.72 -9.06
CA ARG A 228 -14.12 10.49 -7.81
C ARG A 228 -15.38 11.34 -7.76
N ARG A 229 -16.33 10.95 -6.91
CA ARG A 229 -17.63 11.65 -6.80
C ARG A 229 -17.52 12.96 -6.03
N ARG A 230 -16.76 12.98 -4.92
CA ARG A 230 -16.56 14.18 -4.08
C ARG A 230 -15.23 14.87 -4.42
N GLY A 231 -15.12 16.15 -4.07
CA GLY A 231 -13.90 16.94 -4.30
C GLY A 231 -12.68 16.52 -3.48
N ALA A 232 -12.84 15.71 -2.44
CA ALA A 232 -11.78 15.23 -1.54
C ALA A 232 -12.17 13.88 -0.89
N PHE A 233 -11.25 13.29 -0.11
CA PHE A 233 -11.44 12.10 0.74
C PHE A 233 -11.67 10.75 0.03
N ASP A 234 -12.42 10.70 -1.06
CA ASP A 234 -12.78 9.44 -1.75
C ASP A 234 -11.57 8.65 -2.26
N PHE A 235 -11.73 7.31 -2.28
CA PHE A 235 -10.97 6.42 -3.16
C PHE A 235 -11.25 6.73 -4.64
N PRO A 236 -10.34 6.37 -5.56
CA PRO A 236 -10.59 6.51 -6.99
C PRO A 236 -11.74 5.59 -7.42
N VAL A 237 -12.73 6.15 -8.12
CA VAL A 237 -13.64 5.35 -8.97
C VAL A 237 -12.87 4.83 -10.19
N LEU A 238 -11.97 5.68 -10.71
CA LEU A 238 -10.97 5.33 -11.71
C LEU A 238 -9.70 6.12 -11.43
N GLY A 239 -8.55 5.44 -11.44
CA GLY A 239 -7.22 6.05 -11.32
C GLY A 239 -6.38 5.68 -12.53
N VAL A 240 -5.81 6.67 -13.21
CA VAL A 240 -4.93 6.44 -14.37
C VAL A 240 -3.57 7.06 -14.08
N GLY A 241 -2.54 6.22 -13.98
CA GLY A 241 -1.14 6.61 -14.01
C GLY A 241 -0.59 6.38 -15.40
N ALA A 242 0.14 7.35 -15.95
CA ALA A 242 0.84 7.21 -17.22
C ALA A 242 2.22 7.82 -17.12
N ALA A 243 3.22 7.18 -17.73
CA ALA A 243 4.55 7.70 -17.93
C ALA A 243 4.88 7.61 -19.43
N LEU A 244 5.39 8.70 -20.00
CA LEU A 244 5.75 8.79 -21.41
C LEU A 244 7.19 9.27 -21.52
N ASN A 245 7.97 8.61 -22.38
CA ASN A 245 9.25 9.15 -22.82
C ASN A 245 9.03 9.90 -24.13
N PHE A 246 9.52 11.13 -24.18
CA PHE A 246 9.41 11.96 -25.37
C PHE A 246 10.73 11.89 -26.15
N ALA A 247 10.64 11.85 -27.47
CA ALA A 247 11.78 12.13 -28.32
C ALA A 247 12.25 13.59 -28.14
N ALA A 248 13.46 13.90 -28.61
CA ALA A 248 14.03 15.25 -28.48
C ALA A 248 13.18 16.34 -29.16
N ASP A 249 12.37 15.97 -30.16
CA ASP A 249 11.43 16.84 -30.86
C ASP A 249 10.05 16.96 -30.16
N GLY A 250 9.87 16.30 -29.02
CA GLY A 250 8.64 16.33 -28.23
C GLY A 250 7.55 15.36 -28.71
N THR A 251 7.87 14.45 -29.64
CA THR A 251 6.97 13.34 -30.03
C THR A 251 6.98 12.17 -29.05
#